data_AF-A0A2H0YLF0-F1
#
_entry.id   AF-A0A2H0YLF0-F1
#
_cell.length_a   1.000
_cell.length_b   1.000
_cell.length_c   1.000
_cell.angle_alpha   90.00
_cell.angle_beta   90.00
_cell.angle_gamma   90.00
#
_symmetry.space_group_name_H-M   'P 1'
#
loop_
_entity.id
_entity.type
_entity.pdbx_description
1 polymer ?
#
loop_
_entity_poly.entity_id
_entity_poly.type
_entity_poly.pdbx_seq_one_letter_code
_entity_poly.pdbx_strand_id
1 'polypeptide(L)'
;MTPEKWQSYPREKQILNIASEFSRTKFWLLKGEERQALNCLDRIFELLDLTINDPNWRKKGLREMLRLREVLSQFYIENKKDLNQFLKIFKILLLFNKFTSSVEI
;
A
#
# COMPACT_ATOMS: atom_id res chain seq x y z
N MET A 1 -3.05 -11.26 -9.35
CA MET A 1 -1.92 -10.69 -10.12
C MET A 1 -0.81 -11.74 -10.12
N THR A 2 -0.08 -11.99 -11.21
CA THR A 2 1.05 -12.97 -11.14
C THR A 2 2.36 -12.28 -10.76
N PRO A 3 3.30 -12.97 -10.09
CA PRO A 3 4.61 -12.41 -9.75
C PRO A 3 5.38 -11.89 -10.96
N GLU A 4 5.37 -12.62 -12.08
CA GLU A 4 6.10 -12.28 -13.30
C GLU A 4 5.56 -10.99 -13.92
N LYS A 5 4.23 -10.87 -13.99
CA LYS A 5 3.58 -9.66 -14.47
C LYS A 5 3.87 -8.47 -13.55
N TRP A 6 3.87 -8.68 -12.24
CA TRP A 6 4.18 -7.61 -11.29
C TRP A 6 5.62 -7.11 -11.40
N GLN A 7 6.59 -8.03 -11.49
CA GLN A 7 8.01 -7.72 -11.63
C GLN A 7 8.34 -7.00 -12.95
N SER A 8 7.51 -7.17 -13.99
CA SER A 8 7.65 -6.43 -15.25
C SER A 8 7.35 -4.93 -15.13
N TYR A 9 6.68 -4.49 -14.05
CA TYR A 9 6.35 -3.09 -13.86
C TYR A 9 7.50 -2.30 -13.22
N PRO A 10 7.73 -1.05 -13.65
CA PRO A 10 8.67 -0.18 -12.97
C PRO A 10 8.16 0.15 -11.56
N ARG A 11 9.08 0.54 -10.66
CA ARG A 11 8.78 0.73 -9.23
C ARG A 11 7.67 1.75 -8.98
N GLU A 12 7.65 2.85 -9.72
CA GLU A 12 6.59 3.85 -9.64
C GLU A 12 5.21 3.25 -10.00
N LYS A 13 5.14 2.38 -11.00
CA LYS A 13 3.88 1.73 -11.38
C LYS A 13 3.43 0.73 -10.32
N GLN A 14 4.36 0.01 -9.68
CA GLN A 14 4.03 -0.87 -8.55
C GLN A 14 3.46 -0.07 -7.38
N ILE A 15 4.13 1.03 -6.99
CA ILE A 15 3.65 1.96 -5.95
C ILE A 15 2.27 2.50 -6.31
N LEU A 16 2.04 2.96 -7.55
CA LEU A 16 0.75 3.53 -7.97
C LEU A 16 -0.40 2.50 -8.00
N ASN A 17 -0.10 1.24 -8.30
CA ASN A 17 -1.09 0.17 -8.19
C ASN A 17 -1.47 -0.07 -6.73
N ILE A 18 -0.50 -0.10 -5.81
CA ILE A 18 -0.78 -0.19 -4.37
C ILE A 18 -1.56 1.06 -3.91
N ALA A 19 -1.14 2.26 -4.33
CA ALA A 19 -1.81 3.53 -4.02
C ALA A 19 -3.28 3.54 -4.46
N SER A 20 -3.60 2.92 -5.60
CA SER A 20 -4.97 2.82 -6.10
C SER A 20 -5.86 1.95 -5.19
N GLU A 21 -5.30 0.97 -4.50
CA GLU A 21 -6.01 0.22 -3.46
C GLU A 21 -6.13 1.05 -2.18
N PHE A 22 -5.09 1.80 -1.79
CA PHE A 22 -5.18 2.74 -0.65
C PHE A 22 -6.28 3.79 -0.85
N SER A 23 -6.40 4.38 -2.04
CA SER A 23 -7.49 5.31 -2.37
C SER A 23 -8.87 4.66 -2.28
N ARG A 24 -9.00 3.38 -2.66
CA ARG A 24 -10.25 2.63 -2.50
C ARG A 24 -10.55 2.31 -1.05
N THR A 25 -9.57 1.91 -0.25
CA THR A 25 -9.73 1.76 1.20
C THR A 25 -10.19 3.07 1.82
N LYS A 26 -9.53 4.20 1.51
CA LYS A 26 -9.94 5.54 1.98
C LYS A 26 -11.41 5.81 1.67
N PHE A 27 -11.81 5.57 0.42
CA PHE A 27 -13.20 5.77 -0.01
C PHE A 27 -14.19 4.95 0.83
N TRP A 28 -13.92 3.65 1.06
CA TRP A 28 -14.81 2.79 1.84
C TRP A 28 -14.82 3.11 3.33
N LEU A 29 -13.68 3.50 3.90
CA LEU A 29 -13.61 3.99 5.28
C LEU A 29 -14.49 5.24 5.47
N LEU A 30 -14.45 6.18 4.51
CA LEU A 30 -15.31 7.37 4.54
C LEU A 30 -16.81 7.06 4.39
N LYS A 31 -17.15 5.92 3.77
CA LYS A 31 -18.52 5.43 3.64
C LYS A 31 -18.99 4.61 4.85
N GLY A 32 -18.09 4.27 5.78
CA GLY A 32 -18.40 3.37 6.89
C GLY A 32 -18.54 1.90 6.47
N GLU A 33 -18.11 1.54 5.26
CA GLU A 33 -18.24 0.19 4.69
C GLU A 33 -16.99 -0.62 5.04
N GLU A 34 -16.91 -1.07 6.29
CA GLU A 34 -15.71 -1.70 6.85
C GLU A 34 -15.27 -2.95 6.08
N ARG A 35 -16.21 -3.83 5.71
CA ARG A 35 -15.88 -5.06 4.98
C ARG A 35 -15.23 -4.76 3.63
N GLN A 36 -15.65 -3.70 2.95
CA GLN A 36 -15.14 -3.31 1.64
C GLN A 36 -13.76 -2.67 1.81
N ALA A 37 -13.57 -1.89 2.87
CA ALA A 37 -12.25 -1.38 3.25
C ALA A 37 -11.27 -2.53 3.56
N LEU A 38 -11.70 -3.57 4.28
CA LEU A 38 -10.90 -4.76 4.58
C LEU A 38 -10.51 -5.53 3.31
N ASN A 39 -11.44 -5.74 2.38
CA ASN A 39 -11.13 -6.38 1.09
C ASN A 39 -10.04 -5.61 0.32
N CYS A 40 -10.07 -4.26 0.34
CA CYS A 40 -9.03 -3.45 -0.26
C CYS A 40 -7.70 -3.53 0.50
N LEU A 41 -7.73 -3.63 1.83
CA LEU A 41 -6.53 -3.85 2.64
C LEU A 41 -5.87 -5.20 2.36
N ASP A 42 -6.65 -6.27 2.25
CA ASP A 42 -6.14 -7.60 1.86
C ASP A 42 -5.41 -7.53 0.51
N ARG A 43 -5.99 -6.77 -0.43
CA ARG A 43 -5.38 -6.54 -1.73
C ARG A 43 -4.10 -5.71 -1.65
N ILE A 44 -4.04 -4.71 -0.77
CA ILE A 44 -2.79 -3.98 -0.47
C ILE A 44 -1.72 -4.94 0.02
N PHE A 45 -2.03 -5.84 0.95
CA PHE A 45 -1.07 -6.83 1.45
C PHE A 45 -0.56 -7.76 0.35
N GLU A 46 -1.44 -8.26 -0.53
CA GLU A 46 -1.01 -9.09 -1.67
C GLU A 46 0.00 -8.32 -2.55
N LEU A 47 -0.27 -7.05 -2.87
CA LEU A 47 0.63 -6.24 -3.70
C LEU A 47 1.93 -5.88 -2.98
N LEU A 48 1.89 -5.64 -1.67
CA LEU A 48 3.10 -5.43 -0.87
C LEU A 48 3.95 -6.70 -0.83
N ASP A 49 3.34 -7.87 -0.67
CA ASP A 49 4.06 -9.15 -0.65
C ASP A 49 4.68 -9.47 -2.02
N LEU A 50 3.99 -9.16 -3.12
CA LEU A 50 4.59 -9.22 -4.46
C LEU A 50 5.76 -8.25 -4.62
N THR A 51 5.69 -7.06 -4.01
CA THR A 51 6.74 -6.03 -4.08
C THR A 51 7.95 -6.39 -3.21
N ILE A 52 7.73 -6.95 -2.03
CA ILE A 52 8.78 -7.43 -1.11
C ILE A 52 9.58 -8.56 -1.76
N ASN A 53 8.90 -9.44 -2.49
CA ASN A 53 9.53 -10.56 -3.20
C ASN A 53 10.19 -10.16 -4.53
N ASP A 54 9.95 -8.94 -5.03
CA ASP A 54 10.57 -8.44 -6.26
C ASP A 54 12.06 -8.10 -6.02
N PRO A 55 12.99 -8.74 -6.77
CA PRO A 55 14.43 -8.47 -6.67
C PRO A 55 14.81 -6.99 -6.85
N ASN A 56 14.02 -6.20 -7.59
CA ASN A 56 14.26 -4.78 -7.85
C ASN A 56 14.22 -3.92 -6.56
N TRP A 57 13.61 -4.43 -5.48
CA TRP A 57 13.51 -3.74 -4.20
C TRP A 57 14.61 -4.12 -3.20
N ARG A 58 15.32 -5.24 -3.43
CA ARG A 58 16.31 -5.80 -2.48
C ARG A 58 17.42 -4.82 -2.11
N LYS A 59 17.89 -4.01 -3.08
CA LYS A 59 18.99 -3.07 -2.85
C LYS A 59 18.56 -1.75 -2.20
N LYS A 60 17.30 -1.33 -2.37
CA LYS A 60 16.81 -0.04 -1.87
C LYS A 60 15.28 -0.06 -1.73
N GLY A 61 14.77 0.14 -0.52
CA GLY A 61 13.32 0.22 -0.27
C GLY A 61 12.71 -1.04 0.35
N LEU A 62 13.43 -2.17 0.40
CA LEU A 62 12.90 -3.41 0.98
C LEU A 62 12.61 -3.26 2.48
N ARG A 63 13.53 -2.64 3.24
CA ARG A 63 13.37 -2.43 4.68
C ARG A 63 12.16 -1.53 4.97
N GLU A 64 12.03 -0.47 4.18
CA GLU A 64 10.94 0.48 4.26
C GLU A 64 9.61 -0.16 3.87
N MET A 65 9.58 -1.02 2.85
CA MET A 65 8.38 -1.79 2.47
C MET A 65 7.94 -2.77 3.55
N LEU A 66 8.88 -3.48 4.17
CA LEU A 66 8.59 -4.36 5.30
C LEU A 66 8.03 -3.54 6.48
N ARG A 67 8.62 -2.38 6.78
CA ARG A 67 8.13 -1.50 7.84
C ARG A 67 6.73 -0.94 7.54
N LEU A 68 6.47 -0.55 6.29
CA LEU A 68 5.15 -0.11 5.85
C LEU A 68 4.12 -1.23 6.05
N ARG A 69 4.47 -2.47 5.68
CA ARG A 69 3.63 -3.65 5.88
C ARG A 69 3.35 -3.91 7.36
N GLU A 70 4.34 -3.81 8.24
CA GLU A 70 4.17 -3.94 9.70
C GLU A 70 3.18 -2.91 10.24
N VAL A 71 3.39 -1.62 9.92
CA VAL A 71 2.52 -0.53 10.39
C VAL A 71 1.10 -0.67 9.83
N LEU A 72 0.96 -1.10 8.58
CA LEU A 72 -0.35 -1.39 7.99
C LEU A 72 -1.02 -2.58 8.67
N SER A 73 -0.26 -3.60 9.10
CA SER A 73 -0.80 -4.75 9.83
C SER A 73 -1.37 -4.34 11.19
N GLN A 74 -0.72 -3.40 11.87
CA GLN A 74 -1.26 -2.81 13.10
C GLN A 74 -2.59 -2.11 12.84
N PHE A 75 -2.66 -1.25 11.81
CA PHE A 75 -3.92 -0.63 11.39
C PHE A 75 -5.00 -1.66 11.01
N TYR A 76 -4.61 -2.77 10.38
CA TYR A 76 -5.53 -3.84 9.96
C TYR A 76 -6.19 -4.55 11.13
N ILE A 77 -5.51 -4.77 12.25
CA ILE A 77 -6.06 -5.47 13.42
C ILE A 77 -6.80 -4.56 14.41
N GLU A 78 -6.64 -3.24 14.30
CA GLU A 78 -7.33 -2.28 15.17
C GLU A 78 -8.86 -2.38 15.00
N ASN A 79 -9.61 -2.44 16.11
CA ASN A 79 -11.08 -2.50 16.07
C ASN A 79 -11.73 -1.25 15.45
N LYS A 80 -11.05 -0.10 15.53
CA LYS A 80 -11.52 1.16 14.96
C LYS A 80 -10.46 1.70 14.02
N LYS A 81 -10.83 1.90 12.77
CA LYS A 81 -9.95 2.43 11.73
C LYS A 81 -9.84 3.95 11.84
N ASP A 82 -8.69 4.46 12.27
CA ASP A 82 -8.40 5.90 12.25
C ASP A 82 -7.97 6.34 10.84
N LEU A 83 -8.82 7.13 10.18
CA LEU A 83 -8.54 7.67 8.85
C LEU A 83 -7.25 8.50 8.81
N ASN A 84 -6.92 9.25 9.86
CA ASN A 84 -5.72 10.08 9.89
C ASN A 84 -4.44 9.22 9.94
N GLN A 85 -4.46 8.14 10.71
CA GLN A 85 -3.38 7.16 10.72
C GLN A 85 -3.24 6.49 9.35
N PHE A 86 -4.37 6.09 8.74
CA PHE A 86 -4.37 5.50 7.40
C PHE A 86 -3.77 6.43 6.35
N LEU A 87 -4.14 7.72 6.35
CA LEU A 87 -3.60 8.71 5.42
C LEU A 87 -2.10 8.95 5.60
N LYS A 88 -1.58 8.86 6.83
CA LYS A 88 -0.11 8.91 7.07
C LYS A 88 0.59 7.72 6.45
N ILE A 89 0.06 6.50 6.63
CA ILE A 89 0.60 5.29 6.00
C ILE A 89 0.57 5.42 4.47
N PHE A 90 -0.55 5.92 3.93
CA PHE A 90 -0.69 6.17 2.50
C PHE A 90 0.35 7.18 1.98
N LYS A 91 0.56 8.29 2.69
CA LYS A 91 1.58 9.27 2.30
C LYS A 91 2.99 8.68 2.32
N ILE A 92 3.31 7.85 3.31
CA ILE A 92 4.63 7.19 3.41
C ILE A 92 4.89 6.33 2.17
N LEU A 93 3.92 5.52 1.73
CA LEU A 93 4.04 4.73 0.50
C LEU A 93 4.41 5.60 -0.71
N LEU A 94 3.73 6.75 -0.88
CA LEU A 94 3.95 7.65 -2.01
C LEU A 94 5.34 8.31 -1.97
N LEU A 95 5.94 8.48 -0.80
CA LEU A 95 7.29 9.04 -0.64
C LEU A 95 8.42 8.09 -1.08
N PHE A 96 8.12 6.82 -1.39
CA PHE A 96 9.16 5.84 -1.76
C PHE A 96 9.74 6.09 -3.15
N ASN A 97 9.08 6.92 -3.96
CA ASN A 97 9.56 7.32 -5.27
C ASN A 97 9.23 8.81 -5.53
N LYS A 98 10.19 9.53 -6.15
CA LYS A 98 10.04 10.96 -6.45
C LYS A 98 8.80 11.24 -7.31
N PHE A 99 8.52 10.41 -8.31
CA PHE A 99 7.38 10.58 -9.20
C PHE A 99 6.05 10.35 -8.49
N THR A 100 6.00 9.45 -7.51
CA THR A 100 4.77 9.17 -6.76
C THR A 100 4.55 10.17 -5.62
N SER A 101 5.59 10.84 -5.16
CA SER A 101 5.52 11.77 -4.02
C SER A 101 4.62 13.00 -4.25
N SER A 102 4.39 13.36 -5.53
CA SER A 102 3.52 14.45 -5.96
C SER A 102 2.05 14.08 -6.04
N VAL A 103 1.67 12.81 -5.82
CA VAL A 103 0.27 12.40 -5.79
C VAL A 103 -0.41 13.00 -4.56
N GLU A 104 -1.52 13.70 -4.80
CA GLU A 104 -2.40 14.23 -3.76
C GLU A 104 -3.35 13.14 -3.26
N ILE A 105 -3.56 13.10 -1.93
CA ILE A 105 -4.33 12.06 -1.24
C ILE A 105 -5.44 12.63 -0.39
#